data_AF-A0A1G7Q0R6-F1
#
_entry.id   AF-A0A1G7Q0R6-F1
#
_cell.length_a   1.000
_cell.length_b   1.000
_cell.length_c   1.000
_cell.angle_alpha   90.00
_cell.angle_beta   90.00
_cell.angle_gamma   90.00
#
_symmetry.space_group_name_H-M   'P 1'
#
loop_
_entity.id
_entity.type
_entity.pdbx_description
1 polymer ?
#
loop_
_entity_poly.entity_id
_entity_poly.type
_entity_poly.pdbx_seq_one_letter_code
_entity_poly.pdbx_strand_id
1 'polypeptide(L)'
;MTGTPAGTTRDTGSGRGRAVGVVCGVLLLALSTVMFGLVPGRLAEKDAYRSAPVCPAGTRPGGSCRLAVEATVRDRLEVHEKRSPDYDLVVLVRGSGAHHRLRMAGHSPVYDAVRPGDEVTLTSWRGAIRSVRFGEAVQDTRLSPVDDWRIPLGVGLAVLPLGLLALWSAWALPRHRAAVRRDWPWWPAGMWVAGTILSVVGILAGLGGANVPYALLITAVGVLPSAGVGALFVWVLRRRMRRAADVRDVVAVRPARRRCVRASVHGDVPYSVFGFGYLVVGDGPPAATPDPAGRAALRPLPSSLRVVGVRSLRPDDPEGWPGIYKYDGVVVECRDGEVPVLVGTSRREASLVLGALTAAPTAA
;
A
#
# COMPACT_ATOMS: atom_id res chain seq x y z
N MET A 1 56.47 -14.85 4.48
CA MET A 1 55.07 -15.01 4.94
C MET A 1 54.35 -13.71 4.67
N THR A 2 53.65 -13.64 3.54
CA THR A 2 52.98 -12.46 3.01
C THR A 2 51.55 -12.41 3.53
N GLY A 3 51.23 -11.37 4.31
CA GLY A 3 49.88 -11.10 4.79
C GLY A 3 48.99 -10.59 3.66
N THR A 4 47.88 -11.29 3.41
CA THR A 4 46.83 -10.85 2.51
C THR A 4 45.90 -9.88 3.25
N PRO A 5 45.66 -8.66 2.75
CA PRO A 5 44.72 -7.73 3.37
C PRO A 5 43.28 -8.23 3.17
N ALA A 6 42.52 -8.26 4.27
CA ALA A 6 41.12 -8.60 4.30
C ALA A 6 40.32 -7.70 3.32
N GLY A 7 39.60 -8.35 2.41
CA GLY A 7 38.76 -7.70 1.42
C GLY A 7 37.64 -6.90 2.09
N THR A 8 37.65 -5.60 1.86
CA THR A 8 36.53 -4.69 2.12
C THR A 8 35.30 -5.20 1.38
N THR A 9 34.34 -5.79 2.10
CA THR A 9 33.03 -6.13 1.57
C THR A 9 32.34 -4.84 1.11
N ARG A 10 32.36 -4.60 -0.20
CA ARG A 10 31.65 -3.48 -0.82
C ARG A 10 30.16 -3.55 -0.48
N ASP A 11 29.67 -2.40 -0.06
CA ASP A 11 28.29 -2.00 0.21
C ASP A 11 27.38 -2.15 -1.03
N THR A 12 27.14 -3.39 -1.46
CA THR A 12 26.42 -3.75 -2.69
C THR A 12 24.89 -3.62 -2.56
N GLY A 13 24.37 -3.57 -1.33
CA GLY A 13 22.93 -3.45 -1.07
C GLY A 13 22.37 -2.04 -1.34
N SER A 14 23.14 -0.99 -1.06
CA SER A 14 22.70 0.40 -1.18
C SER A 14 22.53 0.84 -2.65
N GLY A 15 23.44 0.41 -3.53
CA GLY A 15 23.38 0.75 -4.96
C GLY A 15 22.21 0.11 -5.71
N ARG A 16 21.88 -1.15 -5.38
CA ARG A 16 20.77 -1.89 -6.01
C ARG A 16 19.42 -1.26 -5.72
N GLY A 17 19.14 -0.89 -4.47
CA GLY A 17 17.87 -0.24 -4.11
C GLY A 17 17.66 1.11 -4.81
N ARG A 18 18.74 1.88 -4.98
CA ARG A 18 18.70 3.15 -5.72
C ARG A 18 18.43 2.94 -7.22
N ALA A 19 19.12 2.00 -7.85
CA ALA A 19 18.91 1.68 -9.26
C ALA A 19 17.46 1.22 -9.52
N VAL A 20 16.93 0.34 -8.68
CA VAL A 20 15.53 -0.12 -8.76
C VAL A 20 14.55 1.04 -8.62
N GLY A 21 14.75 1.94 -7.64
CA GLY A 21 13.90 3.11 -7.45
C GLY A 21 13.91 4.06 -8.64
N VAL A 22 15.09 4.30 -9.24
CA VAL A 22 15.22 5.13 -10.45
C VAL A 22 14.51 4.49 -11.64
N VAL A 23 14.80 3.21 -11.93
CA VAL A 23 14.20 2.50 -13.07
C VAL A 23 12.68 2.45 -12.93
N CYS A 24 12.18 2.08 -11.75
CA CYS A 24 10.74 2.07 -11.47
C CYS A 24 10.12 3.46 -11.65
N GLY A 25 10.74 4.50 -11.09
CA GLY A 25 10.27 5.88 -11.24
C GLY A 25 10.22 6.34 -12.69
N VAL A 26 11.27 6.08 -13.48
CA VAL A 26 11.32 6.41 -14.91
C VAL A 26 10.24 5.67 -15.69
N LEU A 27 10.05 4.36 -15.46
CA LEU A 27 9.03 3.57 -16.13
C LEU A 27 7.61 4.08 -15.82
N LEU A 28 7.34 4.43 -14.57
CA LEU A 28 6.06 4.99 -14.16
C LEU A 28 5.81 6.36 -14.81
N LEU A 29 6.81 7.25 -14.86
CA LEU A 29 6.67 8.54 -15.54
C LEU A 29 6.57 8.41 -17.07
N ALA A 30 7.26 7.44 -17.67
CA ALA A 30 7.13 7.13 -19.08
C ALA A 30 5.70 6.66 -19.40
N LEU A 31 5.16 5.73 -18.59
CA LEU A 31 3.78 5.28 -18.70
C LEU A 31 2.80 6.45 -18.55
N SER A 32 2.99 7.31 -17.53
CA SER A 32 2.15 8.50 -17.34
C SER A 32 2.19 9.44 -18.55
N THR A 33 3.39 9.70 -19.09
CA THR A 33 3.58 10.53 -20.29
C THR A 33 2.85 9.93 -21.51
N VAL A 34 2.99 8.62 -21.75
CA VAL A 34 2.30 7.92 -22.84
C VAL A 34 0.78 8.01 -22.66
N MET A 35 0.28 7.74 -21.45
CA MET A 35 -1.14 7.81 -21.14
C MET A 35 -1.72 9.21 -21.36
N PHE A 36 -1.05 10.27 -20.87
CA PHE A 36 -1.48 11.65 -21.14
C PHE A 36 -1.38 12.01 -22.62
N GLY A 37 -0.37 11.52 -23.35
CA GLY A 37 -0.23 11.71 -24.79
C GLY A 37 -1.36 11.10 -25.62
N LEU A 38 -2.05 10.06 -25.13
CA LEU A 38 -3.21 9.46 -25.80
C LEU A 38 -4.49 10.29 -25.63
N VAL A 39 -4.61 11.09 -24.57
CA VAL A 39 -5.86 11.81 -24.21
C VAL A 39 -6.32 12.78 -25.32
N PRO A 40 -5.47 13.64 -25.92
CA PRO A 40 -5.89 14.56 -26.98
C PRO A 40 -6.51 13.84 -28.18
N GLY A 41 -5.94 12.71 -28.61
CA GLY A 41 -6.48 11.92 -29.71
C GLY A 41 -7.87 11.34 -29.39
N ARG A 42 -8.08 10.87 -28.15
CA ARG A 42 -9.39 10.38 -27.70
C ARG A 42 -10.43 11.49 -27.59
N LEU A 43 -10.02 12.67 -27.14
CA LEU A 43 -10.91 13.84 -27.13
C LEU A 43 -11.28 14.28 -28.54
N ALA A 44 -10.32 14.31 -29.47
CA ALA A 44 -10.59 14.64 -30.87
C ALA A 44 -11.57 13.64 -31.51
N GLU A 45 -11.45 12.35 -31.22
CA GLU A 45 -12.39 11.33 -31.71
C GLU A 45 -13.80 11.50 -31.11
N LYS A 46 -13.90 11.80 -29.81
CA LYS A 46 -15.15 12.16 -29.15
C LYS A 46 -15.81 13.40 -29.77
N ASP A 47 -15.03 14.45 -30.02
CA ASP A 47 -15.54 15.69 -30.60
C ASP A 47 -15.95 15.50 -32.07
N ALA A 48 -15.20 14.69 -32.82
CA ALA A 48 -15.56 14.28 -34.18
C ALA A 48 -16.87 13.48 -34.21
N TYR A 49 -17.09 12.57 -33.25
CA TYR A 49 -18.35 11.83 -33.13
C TYR A 49 -19.53 12.74 -32.76
N ARG A 50 -19.35 13.67 -31.81
CA ARG A 50 -20.41 14.59 -31.37
C ARG A 50 -20.81 15.60 -32.44
N SER A 51 -19.83 16.09 -33.20
CA SER A 51 -20.03 17.05 -34.31
C SER A 51 -20.43 16.42 -35.63
N ALA A 52 -20.36 15.08 -35.76
CA ALA A 52 -20.72 14.39 -37.00
C ALA A 52 -22.19 14.68 -37.38
N PRO A 53 -22.47 15.06 -38.65
CA PRO A 53 -23.84 15.31 -39.10
C PRO A 53 -24.64 14.01 -39.18
N VAL A 54 -25.97 14.11 -39.17
CA VAL A 54 -26.86 12.97 -39.43
C VAL A 54 -26.76 12.60 -40.91
N CYS A 55 -26.65 11.30 -41.21
CA CYS A 55 -26.54 10.85 -42.59
C CYS A 55 -27.84 11.14 -43.37
N PRO A 56 -27.74 11.52 -44.67
CA PRO A 56 -28.90 11.56 -45.56
C PRO A 56 -29.57 10.18 -45.66
N ALA A 57 -30.88 10.18 -45.90
CA ALA A 57 -31.64 8.94 -46.11
C ALA A 57 -31.04 8.10 -47.26
N GLY A 58 -30.97 6.78 -47.09
CA GLY A 58 -30.40 5.86 -48.08
C GLY A 58 -28.87 5.73 -48.07
N THR A 59 -28.16 6.42 -47.15
CA THR A 59 -26.70 6.28 -47.00
C THR A 59 -26.33 4.91 -46.45
N ARG A 60 -25.33 4.25 -47.06
CA ARG A 60 -24.82 2.96 -46.58
C ARG A 60 -24.02 3.12 -45.26
N PRO A 61 -24.03 2.11 -44.38
CA PRO A 61 -23.20 2.09 -43.19
C PRO A 61 -21.70 2.22 -43.54
N GLY A 62 -20.95 3.01 -42.77
CA GLY A 62 -19.49 3.14 -42.94
C GLY A 62 -18.97 4.57 -43.10
N GLY A 63 -19.85 5.54 -43.38
CA GLY A 63 -19.47 6.95 -43.52
C GLY A 63 -19.06 7.64 -42.21
N SER A 64 -18.60 8.88 -42.35
CA SER A 64 -18.25 9.79 -41.23
C SER A 64 -19.47 10.48 -40.59
N CYS A 65 -20.68 10.28 -41.13
CA CYS A 65 -21.93 10.77 -40.58
C CYS A 65 -22.55 9.77 -39.60
N ARG A 66 -23.46 10.23 -38.73
CA ARG A 66 -24.22 9.40 -37.80
C ARG A 66 -25.45 8.84 -38.51
N LEU A 67 -25.47 7.53 -38.74
CA LEU A 67 -26.57 6.82 -39.39
C LEU A 67 -27.48 6.21 -38.32
N ALA A 68 -28.75 6.60 -38.33
CA ALA A 68 -29.78 5.94 -37.54
C ALA A 68 -30.24 4.67 -38.27
N VAL A 69 -30.19 3.53 -37.59
CA VAL A 69 -30.58 2.23 -38.13
C VAL A 69 -31.59 1.60 -37.17
N GLU A 70 -32.76 1.25 -37.69
CA GLU A 70 -33.78 0.55 -36.89
C GLU A 70 -33.39 -0.91 -36.70
N ALA A 71 -33.57 -1.41 -35.48
CA ALA A 71 -33.32 -2.80 -35.13
C ALA A 71 -34.34 -3.29 -34.12
N THR A 72 -34.56 -4.60 -34.08
CA THR A 72 -35.42 -5.25 -33.09
C THR A 72 -34.56 -6.02 -32.11
N VAL A 73 -34.84 -5.89 -30.81
CA VAL A 73 -34.15 -6.65 -29.78
C VAL A 73 -34.55 -8.12 -29.88
N ARG A 74 -33.58 -9.01 -29.92
CA ARG A 74 -33.81 -10.47 -29.93
C ARG A 74 -33.56 -11.08 -28.58
N ASP A 75 -32.45 -10.72 -27.94
CA ASP A 75 -32.07 -11.32 -26.68
C ASP A 75 -31.20 -10.39 -25.83
N ARG A 76 -31.17 -10.64 -24.53
CA ARG A 76 -30.30 -9.99 -23.55
C ARG A 76 -29.44 -11.05 -22.89
N LEU A 77 -28.14 -10.93 -23.06
CA LEU A 77 -27.17 -11.85 -22.49
C LEU A 77 -26.39 -11.13 -21.40
N GLU A 78 -26.39 -11.69 -20.20
CA GLU A 78 -25.51 -11.28 -19.12
C GLU A 78 -24.40 -12.32 -18.99
N VAL A 79 -23.16 -11.91 -19.28
CA VAL A 79 -22.01 -12.80 -19.28
C VAL A 79 -21.20 -12.57 -18.01
N HIS A 80 -21.29 -13.51 -17.07
CA HIS A 80 -20.60 -13.47 -15.77
C HIS A 80 -19.19 -14.09 -15.78
N GLU A 81 -18.49 -14.07 -16.91
CA GLU A 81 -17.14 -14.68 -17.02
C GLU A 81 -16.07 -13.94 -16.21
N LYS A 82 -16.33 -12.68 -15.84
CA LYS A 82 -15.40 -11.79 -15.13
C LYS A 82 -16.04 -11.22 -13.86
N ARG A 83 -15.19 -10.60 -13.01
CA ARG A 83 -15.61 -9.92 -11.76
C ARG A 83 -16.71 -8.87 -11.97
N SER A 84 -16.80 -8.29 -13.18
CA SER A 84 -17.92 -7.45 -13.61
C SER A 84 -18.62 -8.15 -14.78
N PRO A 85 -19.96 -8.25 -14.76
CA PRO A 85 -20.71 -8.81 -15.88
C PRO A 85 -20.53 -7.96 -17.14
N ASP A 86 -20.41 -8.63 -18.29
CA ASP A 86 -20.54 -8.00 -19.60
C ASP A 86 -22.01 -8.06 -20.03
N TYR A 87 -22.60 -6.91 -20.33
CA TYR A 87 -23.98 -6.78 -20.79
C TYR A 87 -24.02 -6.76 -22.31
N ASP A 88 -24.45 -7.87 -22.92
CA ASP A 88 -24.51 -8.00 -24.37
C ASP A 88 -25.98 -8.01 -24.84
N LEU A 89 -26.31 -7.10 -25.75
CA LEU A 89 -27.62 -6.99 -26.37
C LEU A 89 -27.56 -7.59 -27.79
N VAL A 90 -28.39 -8.59 -28.07
CA VAL A 90 -28.49 -9.18 -29.40
C VAL A 90 -29.63 -8.50 -30.14
N VAL A 91 -29.31 -7.84 -31.26
CA VAL A 91 -30.26 -7.08 -32.07
C VAL A 91 -30.31 -7.61 -33.50
N LEU A 92 -31.49 -7.56 -34.10
CA LEU A 92 -31.72 -7.86 -35.51
C LEU A 92 -31.90 -6.55 -36.27
N VAL A 93 -30.99 -6.24 -37.19
CA VAL A 93 -31.04 -4.99 -37.96
C VAL A 93 -32.08 -5.08 -39.07
N ARG A 94 -32.98 -4.09 -39.13
CA ARG A 94 -34.04 -3.98 -40.15
C ARG A 94 -33.39 -3.77 -41.52
N GLY A 95 -33.76 -4.59 -42.50
CA GLY A 95 -33.26 -4.52 -43.88
C GLY A 95 -32.03 -5.40 -44.19
N SER A 96 -31.20 -5.77 -43.21
CA SER A 96 -30.11 -6.74 -43.44
C SER A 96 -30.46 -8.16 -42.96
N GLY A 97 -31.37 -8.29 -41.99
CA GLY A 97 -31.68 -9.57 -41.36
C GLY A 97 -30.51 -10.17 -40.56
N ALA A 98 -29.42 -9.43 -40.37
CA ALA A 98 -28.23 -9.88 -39.66
C ALA A 98 -28.39 -9.68 -38.14
N HIS A 99 -27.96 -10.68 -37.39
CA HIS A 99 -27.86 -10.62 -35.93
C HIS A 99 -26.56 -9.92 -35.54
N HIS A 100 -26.66 -8.86 -34.75
CA HIS A 100 -25.51 -8.17 -34.17
C HIS A 100 -25.52 -8.29 -32.66
N ARG A 101 -24.39 -8.70 -32.09
CA ARG A 101 -24.15 -8.69 -30.64
C ARG A 101 -23.48 -7.38 -30.26
N LEU A 102 -24.17 -6.59 -29.45
CA LEU A 102 -23.73 -5.27 -28.99
C LEU A 102 -23.33 -5.34 -27.53
N ARG A 103 -22.07 -5.04 -27.25
CA ARG A 103 -21.62 -4.90 -25.87
C ARG A 103 -21.97 -3.53 -25.34
N MET A 104 -22.87 -3.46 -24.37
CA MET A 104 -23.35 -2.23 -23.77
C MET A 104 -22.32 -1.69 -22.78
N ALA A 105 -22.30 -0.36 -22.56
CA ALA A 105 -21.41 0.27 -21.58
C ALA A 105 -21.86 0.06 -20.12
N GLY A 106 -22.97 -0.65 -19.89
CA GLY A 106 -23.55 -0.95 -18.57
C GLY A 106 -24.93 -1.63 -18.69
N HIS A 107 -25.62 -1.80 -17.56
CA HIS A 107 -26.98 -2.36 -17.50
C HIS A 107 -28.10 -1.32 -17.69
N SER A 108 -27.87 -0.08 -17.27
CA SER A 108 -28.84 1.02 -17.34
C SER A 108 -28.35 2.11 -18.32
N PRO A 109 -29.25 2.88 -18.99
CA PRO A 109 -30.72 2.85 -18.88
C PRO A 109 -31.46 2.01 -19.93
N VAL A 110 -30.83 1.60 -21.03
CA VAL A 110 -31.53 0.91 -22.13
C VAL A 110 -31.57 -0.59 -21.92
N TYR A 111 -30.46 -1.22 -21.52
CA TYR A 111 -30.37 -2.69 -21.42
C TYR A 111 -31.39 -3.29 -20.42
N ASP A 112 -31.62 -2.62 -19.28
CA ASP A 112 -32.64 -3.04 -18.31
C ASP A 112 -34.08 -2.84 -18.81
N ALA A 113 -34.31 -1.79 -19.59
CA ALA A 113 -35.64 -1.38 -20.04
C ALA A 113 -36.17 -2.21 -21.22
N VAL A 114 -35.27 -2.62 -22.13
CA VAL A 114 -35.66 -3.32 -23.36
C VAL A 114 -35.97 -4.79 -23.14
N ARG A 115 -36.95 -5.29 -23.88
CA ARG A 115 -37.36 -6.70 -23.91
C ARG A 115 -37.17 -7.28 -25.31
N PRO A 116 -37.02 -8.62 -25.43
CA PRO A 116 -37.11 -9.30 -26.72
C PRO A 116 -38.39 -8.90 -27.47
N GLY A 117 -38.26 -8.44 -28.71
CA GLY A 117 -39.35 -7.94 -29.55
C GLY A 117 -39.44 -6.42 -29.65
N ASP A 118 -38.77 -5.67 -28.77
CA ASP A 118 -38.83 -4.21 -28.78
C ASP A 118 -38.04 -3.60 -29.96
N GLU A 119 -38.57 -2.51 -30.53
CA GLU A 119 -37.87 -1.74 -31.56
C GLU A 119 -36.93 -0.71 -30.91
N VAL A 120 -35.69 -0.70 -31.36
CA VAL A 120 -34.62 0.21 -30.92
C VAL A 120 -34.00 0.91 -32.12
N THR A 121 -33.50 2.12 -31.91
CA THR A 121 -32.73 2.85 -32.93
C THR A 121 -31.25 2.79 -32.57
N LEU A 122 -30.46 2.21 -33.46
CA LEU A 122 -29.02 2.15 -33.35
C LEU A 122 -28.40 3.35 -34.04
N THR A 123 -27.39 3.97 -33.44
CA THR A 123 -26.58 5.00 -34.09
C THR A 123 -25.25 4.41 -34.51
N SER A 124 -25.04 4.29 -35.82
CA SER A 124 -23.78 3.83 -36.41
C SER A 124 -22.91 5.01 -36.83
N TRP A 125 -21.60 4.92 -36.58
CA TRP A 125 -20.61 5.89 -37.02
C TRP A 125 -19.30 5.19 -37.36
N ARG A 126 -18.77 5.44 -38.58
CA ARG A 126 -17.59 4.76 -39.14
C ARG A 126 -17.67 3.23 -39.06
N GLY A 127 -18.84 2.68 -39.37
CA GLY A 127 -19.08 1.24 -39.43
C GLY A 127 -19.25 0.53 -38.07
N ALA A 128 -19.19 1.25 -36.95
CA ALA A 128 -19.42 0.70 -35.63
C ALA A 128 -20.65 1.33 -34.97
N ILE A 129 -21.43 0.51 -34.26
CA ILE A 129 -22.62 0.94 -33.51
C ILE A 129 -22.15 1.56 -32.20
N ARG A 130 -22.35 2.88 -32.05
CA ARG A 130 -21.84 3.66 -30.91
C ARG A 130 -22.87 3.86 -29.81
N SER A 131 -24.15 3.96 -30.15
CA SER A 131 -25.22 4.10 -29.16
C SER A 131 -26.50 3.40 -29.59
N VAL A 132 -27.30 3.03 -28.60
CA VAL A 132 -28.62 2.43 -28.74
C VAL A 132 -29.63 3.35 -28.07
N ARG A 133 -30.73 3.66 -28.77
CA ARG A 133 -31.83 4.47 -28.27
C ARG A 133 -33.11 3.65 -28.20
N PHE A 134 -33.80 3.75 -27.07
CA PHE A 134 -35.13 3.18 -26.83
C PHE A 134 -36.04 4.26 -26.24
N GLY A 135 -37.00 4.75 -27.02
CA GLY A 135 -37.78 5.92 -26.65
C GLY A 135 -36.89 7.16 -26.44
N GLU A 136 -36.97 7.72 -25.24
CA GLU A 136 -36.13 8.84 -24.74
C GLU A 136 -34.79 8.37 -24.15
N ALA A 137 -34.66 7.08 -23.81
CA ALA A 137 -33.44 6.55 -23.21
C ALA A 137 -32.37 6.32 -24.28
N VAL A 138 -31.17 6.85 -24.06
CA VAL A 138 -29.98 6.60 -24.89
C VAL A 138 -28.91 5.96 -24.04
N GLN A 139 -28.29 4.90 -24.55
CA GLN A 139 -27.17 4.24 -23.91
C GLN A 139 -26.06 4.00 -24.91
N ASP A 140 -24.83 4.32 -24.51
CA ASP A 140 -23.63 4.05 -25.29
C ASP A 140 -23.23 2.58 -25.26
N THR A 141 -22.64 2.11 -26.36
CA THR A 141 -21.97 0.81 -26.41
C THR A 141 -20.53 0.93 -25.93
N ARG A 142 -19.86 -0.18 -25.62
CA ARG A 142 -18.42 -0.20 -25.31
C ARG A 142 -17.53 0.32 -26.44
N LEU A 143 -18.05 0.40 -27.66
CA LEU A 143 -17.34 0.96 -28.80
C LEU A 143 -17.56 2.48 -28.92
N SER A 144 -18.29 3.13 -28.03
CA SER A 144 -18.51 4.58 -28.10
C SER A 144 -17.24 5.37 -27.72
N PRO A 145 -16.77 6.33 -28.54
CA PRO A 145 -15.57 7.12 -28.22
C PRO A 145 -15.79 8.14 -27.09
N VAL A 146 -17.01 8.27 -26.55
CA VAL A 146 -17.40 9.31 -25.60
C VAL A 146 -16.59 9.25 -24.30
N ASP A 147 -16.23 8.06 -23.85
CA ASP A 147 -15.56 7.81 -22.57
C ASP A 147 -14.15 7.18 -22.71
N ASP A 148 -13.64 7.01 -23.93
CA ASP A 148 -12.33 6.39 -24.20
C ASP A 148 -11.14 7.16 -23.61
N TRP A 149 -11.31 8.45 -23.31
CA TRP A 149 -10.30 9.30 -22.67
C TRP A 149 -10.14 9.03 -21.16
N ARG A 150 -11.13 8.40 -20.51
CA ARG A 150 -11.17 8.24 -19.04
C ARG A 150 -10.09 7.31 -18.51
N ILE A 151 -9.87 6.17 -19.18
CA ILE A 151 -8.84 5.18 -18.80
C ILE A 151 -7.43 5.78 -18.90
N PRO A 152 -6.98 6.31 -20.05
CA PRO A 152 -5.64 6.89 -20.14
C PRO A 152 -5.47 8.05 -19.16
N LEU A 153 -6.47 8.92 -18.99
CA LEU A 153 -6.38 10.00 -18.01
C LEU A 153 -6.24 9.46 -16.57
N GLY A 154 -7.10 8.53 -16.16
CA GLY A 154 -7.10 7.96 -14.83
C GLY A 154 -5.80 7.23 -14.49
N VAL A 155 -5.29 6.40 -15.41
CA VAL A 155 -4.01 5.71 -15.25
C VAL A 155 -2.85 6.71 -15.21
N GLY A 156 -2.86 7.72 -16.08
CA GLY A 156 -1.85 8.78 -16.09
C GLY A 156 -1.77 9.52 -14.76
N LEU A 157 -2.93 9.91 -14.20
CA LEU A 157 -3.03 10.58 -12.90
C LEU A 157 -2.64 9.67 -11.73
N ALA A 158 -2.93 8.37 -11.81
CA ALA A 158 -2.57 7.40 -10.79
C ALA A 158 -1.07 7.25 -10.62
N VAL A 159 -0.39 7.10 -11.76
CA VAL A 159 0.99 6.66 -11.81
C VAL A 159 1.96 7.83 -11.62
N LEU A 160 1.56 9.04 -12.03
CA LEU A 160 2.35 10.26 -11.90
C LEU A 160 2.93 10.49 -10.48
N PRO A 161 2.12 10.54 -9.40
CA PRO A 161 2.66 10.76 -8.05
C PRO A 161 3.56 9.60 -7.58
N LEU A 162 3.29 8.36 -7.98
CA LEU A 162 4.13 7.21 -7.63
C LEU A 162 5.50 7.28 -8.32
N GLY A 163 5.52 7.66 -9.60
CA GLY A 163 6.76 7.84 -10.35
C GLY A 163 7.63 8.94 -9.77
N LEU A 164 7.02 10.08 -9.43
CA LEU A 164 7.71 11.20 -8.76
C LEU A 164 8.27 10.78 -7.39
N LEU A 165 7.50 10.06 -6.58
CA LEU A 165 7.94 9.58 -5.27
C LEU A 165 9.04 8.53 -5.37
N ALA A 166 8.99 7.64 -6.36
CA ALA A 166 10.04 6.66 -6.59
C ALA A 166 11.38 7.34 -6.93
N LEU A 167 11.38 8.30 -7.87
CA LEU A 167 12.58 9.09 -8.20
C LEU A 167 13.08 9.90 -7.02
N TRP A 168 12.15 10.59 -6.36
CA TRP A 168 12.45 11.42 -5.21
C TRP A 168 13.05 10.59 -4.07
N SER A 169 12.52 9.40 -3.78
CA SER A 169 13.03 8.51 -2.74
C SER A 169 14.41 7.93 -3.09
N ALA A 170 14.64 7.58 -4.37
CA ALA A 170 15.94 7.13 -4.84
C ALA A 170 17.02 8.21 -4.74
N TRP A 171 16.63 9.49 -4.83
CA TRP A 171 17.52 10.63 -4.65
C TRP A 171 17.70 11.02 -3.17
N ALA A 172 16.63 11.07 -2.39
CA ALA A 172 16.63 11.60 -1.03
C ALA A 172 17.12 10.56 0.01
N LEU A 173 16.63 9.31 -0.05
CA LEU A 173 16.91 8.32 1.00
C LEU A 173 18.41 8.04 1.21
N PRO A 174 19.25 7.89 0.17
CA PRO A 174 20.69 7.70 0.38
C PRO A 174 21.36 8.89 1.08
N ARG A 175 20.93 10.12 0.76
CA ARG A 175 21.47 11.34 1.38
C ARG A 175 21.06 11.46 2.85
N HIS A 176 19.83 11.10 3.17
CA HIS A 176 19.35 11.13 4.55
C HIS A 176 19.97 10.02 5.41
N ARG A 177 20.18 8.82 4.85
CA ARG A 177 20.89 7.74 5.55
C ARG A 177 22.36 8.10 5.84
N ALA A 178 23.01 8.81 4.92
CA ALA A 178 24.38 9.28 5.12
C ALA A 178 24.47 10.36 6.21
N ALA A 179 23.48 11.26 6.29
CA ALA A 179 23.44 12.37 7.25
C ALA A 179 22.92 11.96 8.64
N VAL A 180 22.00 11.00 8.71
CA VAL A 180 21.33 10.57 9.94
C VAL A 180 21.58 9.08 10.14
N ARG A 181 22.72 8.74 10.76
CA ARG A 181 23.06 7.34 11.10
C ARG A 181 22.13 6.72 12.16
N ARG A 182 21.22 7.49 12.77
CA ARG A 182 20.64 7.13 14.08
C ARG A 182 19.13 7.03 14.17
N ASP A 183 18.35 7.59 13.25
CA ASP A 183 16.89 7.50 13.25
C ASP A 183 16.34 7.46 11.83
N TRP A 184 15.60 6.40 11.48
CA TRP A 184 14.94 6.33 10.18
C TRP A 184 13.96 7.50 10.04
N PRO A 185 14.11 8.38 9.04
CA PRO A 185 13.18 9.47 8.83
C PRO A 185 11.79 8.92 8.52
N TRP A 186 10.78 9.32 9.29
CA TRP A 186 9.39 8.86 9.13
C TRP A 186 8.64 9.55 7.99
N TRP A 187 9.13 10.71 7.55
CA TRP A 187 8.47 11.53 6.55
C TRP A 187 8.43 10.92 5.13
N PRO A 188 9.39 10.09 4.66
CA PRO A 188 9.24 9.33 3.42
C PRO A 188 8.05 8.37 3.47
N ALA A 189 7.79 7.73 4.63
CA ALA A 189 6.62 6.87 4.78
C ALA A 189 5.31 7.68 4.68
N GLY A 190 5.27 8.87 5.29
CA GLY A 190 4.14 9.80 5.13
C GLY A 190 3.93 10.24 3.68
N MET A 191 5.00 10.53 2.94
CA MET A 191 4.94 10.90 1.52
C MET A 191 4.43 9.75 0.65
N TRP A 192 4.87 8.51 0.90
CA TRP A 192 4.36 7.33 0.19
C TRP A 192 2.87 7.08 0.46
N VAL A 193 2.41 7.25 1.70
CA VAL A 193 0.98 7.18 2.05
C VAL A 193 0.19 8.26 1.31
N ALA A 194 0.64 9.52 1.38
CA ALA A 194 0.00 10.63 0.68
C ALA A 194 -0.06 10.41 -0.84
N GLY A 195 1.04 9.98 -1.45
CA GLY A 195 1.09 9.69 -2.88
C GLY A 195 0.16 8.55 -3.30
N THR A 196 0.09 7.48 -2.51
CA THR A 196 -0.80 6.35 -2.80
C THR A 196 -2.27 6.77 -2.74
N ILE A 197 -2.64 7.59 -1.75
CA ILE A 197 -4.01 8.14 -1.66
C ILE A 197 -4.28 9.04 -2.86
N LEU A 198 -3.33 9.91 -3.22
CA LEU A 198 -3.46 10.79 -4.39
C LEU A 198 -3.59 9.99 -5.70
N SER A 199 -2.88 8.86 -5.84
CA SER A 199 -3.03 7.95 -6.97
C SER A 199 -4.45 7.40 -7.07
N VAL A 200 -5.02 6.96 -5.94
CA VAL A 200 -6.40 6.46 -5.90
C VAL A 200 -7.38 7.56 -6.27
N VAL A 201 -7.21 8.77 -5.74
CA VAL A 201 -8.01 9.94 -6.12
C VAL A 201 -7.90 10.22 -7.63
N GLY A 202 -6.69 10.16 -8.20
CA GLY A 202 -6.45 10.36 -9.63
C GLY A 202 -7.17 9.34 -10.52
N ILE A 203 -7.16 8.06 -10.16
CA ILE A 203 -7.91 7.01 -10.88
C ILE A 203 -9.41 7.30 -10.82
N LEU A 204 -9.94 7.53 -9.61
CA LEU A 204 -11.37 7.77 -9.42
C LEU A 204 -11.84 9.04 -10.14
N ALA A 205 -11.02 10.09 -10.12
CA ALA A 205 -11.28 11.32 -10.86
C ALA A 205 -11.28 11.10 -12.37
N GLY A 206 -10.35 10.29 -12.90
CA GLY A 206 -10.31 9.97 -14.33
C GLY A 206 -11.49 9.10 -14.80
N LEU A 207 -11.87 8.10 -14.01
CA LEU A 207 -12.96 7.18 -14.35
C LEU A 207 -14.36 7.76 -14.11
N GLY A 208 -14.52 8.60 -13.08
CA GLY A 208 -15.80 9.19 -12.69
C GLY A 208 -15.98 10.64 -13.14
N GLY A 209 -14.93 11.31 -13.62
CA GLY A 209 -14.99 12.72 -14.00
C GLY A 209 -15.86 12.96 -15.23
N ALA A 210 -16.64 14.05 -15.21
CA ALA A 210 -17.48 14.45 -16.34
C ALA A 210 -16.66 14.89 -17.56
N ASN A 211 -15.49 15.49 -17.34
CA ASN A 211 -14.55 15.94 -18.35
C ASN A 211 -13.12 16.01 -17.79
N VAL A 212 -12.14 16.25 -18.67
CA VAL A 212 -10.73 16.33 -18.29
C VAL A 212 -10.43 17.42 -17.26
N PRO A 213 -10.92 18.67 -17.42
CA PRO A 213 -10.66 19.72 -16.41
C PRO A 213 -11.19 19.37 -15.02
N TYR A 214 -12.37 18.74 -14.94
CA TYR A 214 -12.96 18.33 -13.67
C TYR A 214 -12.15 17.21 -13.00
N ALA A 215 -11.67 16.23 -13.77
CA ALA A 215 -10.80 15.19 -13.25
C ALA A 215 -9.46 15.74 -12.72
N LEU A 216 -8.86 16.69 -13.43
CA LEU A 216 -7.66 17.39 -12.99
C LEU A 216 -7.90 18.20 -11.72
N LEU A 217 -9.04 18.91 -11.64
CA LEU A 217 -9.42 19.71 -10.48
C LEU A 217 -9.64 18.85 -9.24
N ILE A 218 -10.37 17.72 -9.35
CA ILE A 218 -10.53 16.78 -8.24
C ILE A 218 -9.17 16.28 -7.75
N THR A 219 -8.28 15.91 -8.67
CA THR A 219 -6.95 15.41 -8.31
C THR A 219 -6.13 16.50 -7.62
N ALA A 220 -6.18 17.75 -8.11
CA ALA A 220 -5.49 18.89 -7.52
C ALA A 220 -6.00 19.22 -6.10
N VAL A 221 -7.32 19.26 -5.91
CA VAL A 221 -7.93 19.47 -4.58
C VAL A 221 -7.60 18.30 -3.65
N GLY A 222 -7.51 17.09 -4.18
CA GLY A 222 -7.13 15.86 -3.46
C GLY A 222 -5.72 15.88 -2.86
N VAL A 223 -4.83 16.78 -3.29
CA VAL A 223 -3.47 16.90 -2.74
C VAL A 223 -3.50 17.24 -1.25
N LEU A 224 -4.35 18.18 -0.83
CA LEU A 224 -4.45 18.63 0.56
C LEU A 224 -4.89 17.52 1.54
N PRO A 225 -6.02 16.82 1.33
CA PRO A 225 -6.42 15.73 2.22
C PRO A 225 -5.41 14.56 2.18
N SER A 226 -4.82 14.27 1.02
CA SER A 226 -3.79 13.23 0.90
C SER A 226 -2.55 13.56 1.75
N ALA A 227 -2.08 14.80 1.68
CA ALA A 227 -0.99 15.29 2.53
C ALA A 227 -1.39 15.28 4.01
N GLY A 228 -2.62 15.66 4.34
CA GLY A 228 -3.18 15.58 5.70
C GLY A 228 -3.17 14.16 6.27
N VAL A 229 -3.58 13.16 5.50
CA VAL A 229 -3.53 11.75 5.92
C VAL A 229 -2.08 11.25 6.06
N GLY A 230 -1.19 11.64 5.14
CA GLY A 230 0.25 11.33 5.26
C GLY A 230 0.87 11.93 6.53
N ALA A 231 0.55 13.19 6.85
CA ALA A 231 0.98 13.87 8.06
C ALA A 231 0.38 13.25 9.33
N LEU A 232 -0.90 12.86 9.29
CA LEU A 232 -1.57 12.16 10.39
C LEU A 232 -0.94 10.79 10.65
N PHE A 233 -0.68 10.01 9.60
CA PHE A 233 -0.03 8.70 9.69
C PHE A 233 1.33 8.82 10.38
N VAL A 234 2.14 9.77 9.92
CA VAL A 234 3.40 10.17 10.53
C VAL A 234 3.22 10.54 12.00
N TRP A 235 2.24 11.39 12.32
CA TRP A 235 2.01 11.88 13.67
C TRP A 235 1.64 10.73 14.61
N VAL A 236 0.77 9.82 14.16
CA VAL A 236 0.40 8.60 14.90
C VAL A 236 1.62 7.74 15.16
N LEU A 237 2.47 7.49 14.15
CA LEU A 237 3.68 6.71 14.32
C LEU A 237 4.66 7.37 15.30
N ARG A 238 4.91 8.68 15.16
CA ARG A 238 5.77 9.42 16.10
C ARG A 238 5.21 9.39 17.51
N ARG A 239 3.89 9.53 17.68
CA ARG A 239 3.24 9.47 18.99
C ARG A 239 3.37 8.09 19.62
N ARG A 240 3.18 7.01 18.84
CA ARG A 240 3.39 5.64 19.30
C ARG A 240 4.84 5.40 19.73
N MET A 241 5.81 5.85 18.93
CA MET A 241 7.24 5.74 19.26
C MET A 241 7.63 6.56 20.50
N ARG A 242 7.12 7.79 20.65
CA ARG A 242 7.38 8.60 21.85
C ARG A 242 6.81 7.95 23.10
N ARG A 243 5.61 7.37 23.01
CA ARG A 243 5.03 6.58 24.10
C ARG A 243 5.88 5.35 24.41
N ALA A 244 6.30 4.62 23.38
CA ALA A 244 7.20 3.48 23.52
C ALA A 244 8.52 3.85 24.21
N ALA A 245 9.08 5.01 23.86
CA ALA A 245 10.32 5.53 24.41
C ALA A 245 10.19 5.98 25.88
N ASP A 246 8.98 6.37 26.29
CA ASP A 246 8.70 6.78 27.66
C ASP A 246 8.62 5.53 28.55
N VAL A 247 9.63 5.30 29.38
CA VAL A 247 9.73 4.15 30.31
C VAL A 247 9.44 4.54 31.76
N ARG A 248 8.95 5.76 32.01
CA ARG A 248 8.72 6.28 33.37
C ARG A 248 7.67 5.52 34.17
N ASP A 249 6.77 4.82 33.49
CA ASP A 249 5.73 3.98 34.09
C ASP A 249 6.22 2.59 34.49
N VAL A 250 7.44 2.20 34.10
CA VAL A 250 8.02 0.90 34.46
C VAL A 250 8.56 0.97 35.89
N VAL A 251 7.78 0.46 36.83
CA VAL A 251 8.14 0.40 38.25
C VAL A 251 8.40 -1.05 38.64
N ALA A 252 9.37 -1.29 39.52
CA ALA A 252 9.70 -2.63 39.99
C ALA A 252 8.53 -3.23 40.78
N VAL A 253 7.96 -4.33 40.26
CA VAL A 253 6.87 -5.08 40.92
C VAL A 253 7.37 -6.48 41.24
N ARG A 254 7.42 -6.83 42.53
CA ARG A 254 7.84 -8.17 42.94
C ARG A 254 6.82 -9.22 42.46
N PRO A 255 7.26 -10.24 41.70
CA PRO A 255 6.37 -11.32 41.29
C PRO A 255 5.91 -12.14 42.50
N ALA A 256 4.60 -12.24 42.71
CA ALA A 256 4.01 -12.98 43.84
C ALA A 256 3.96 -14.51 43.63
N ARG A 257 4.12 -14.97 42.39
CA ARG A 257 4.11 -16.39 41.99
C ARG A 257 5.07 -16.59 40.83
N ARG A 258 5.55 -17.83 40.65
CA ARG A 258 6.27 -18.24 39.44
C ARG A 258 5.54 -17.84 38.17
N ARG A 259 6.24 -17.14 37.29
CA ARG A 259 5.78 -16.78 35.94
C ARG A 259 6.93 -16.92 34.95
N CYS A 260 6.61 -17.41 33.76
CA CYS A 260 7.48 -17.35 32.61
C CYS A 260 7.09 -16.12 31.78
N VAL A 261 8.01 -15.20 31.56
CA VAL A 261 7.81 -13.97 30.79
C VAL A 261 8.70 -13.97 29.57
N ARG A 262 8.30 -13.25 28.51
CA ARG A 262 9.11 -13.13 27.30
C ARG A 262 10.19 -12.08 27.54
N ALA A 263 11.37 -12.57 27.86
CA ALA A 263 12.55 -11.74 28.07
C ALA A 263 13.80 -12.50 27.64
N SER A 264 14.71 -11.79 26.99
CA SER A 264 15.96 -12.32 26.46
C SER A 264 17.13 -11.59 27.09
N VAL A 265 18.07 -12.36 27.63
CA VAL A 265 19.32 -11.83 28.20
C VAL A 265 20.37 -11.77 27.10
N HIS A 266 21.11 -10.67 27.03
CA HIS A 266 22.18 -10.47 26.08
C HIS A 266 23.38 -9.80 26.76
N GLY A 267 24.57 -10.38 26.60
CA GLY A 267 25.82 -9.83 27.10
C GLY A 267 26.94 -10.85 26.93
N ASP A 268 28.18 -10.42 27.14
CA ASP A 268 29.34 -11.31 27.13
C ASP A 268 29.44 -12.07 28.47
N VAL A 269 28.42 -12.89 28.75
CA VAL A 269 28.24 -13.59 30.03
C VAL A 269 27.76 -15.03 29.82
N PRO A 270 28.15 -15.99 30.70
CA PRO A 270 27.87 -17.43 30.49
C PRO A 270 26.39 -17.82 30.42
N TYR A 271 25.49 -16.98 30.96
CA TYR A 271 24.04 -17.20 30.98
C TYR A 271 23.30 -16.49 29.84
N SER A 272 24.00 -15.76 28.97
CA SER A 272 23.48 -15.21 27.73
C SER A 272 23.55 -16.27 26.62
N VAL A 273 22.50 -17.08 26.50
CA VAL A 273 22.44 -18.20 25.54
C VAL A 273 21.55 -17.85 24.35
N PHE A 274 22.05 -18.00 23.13
CA PHE A 274 21.26 -17.80 21.92
C PHE A 274 20.05 -18.75 21.90
N GLY A 275 18.87 -18.24 21.53
CA GLY A 275 17.62 -18.99 21.53
C GLY A 275 16.86 -18.99 22.87
N PHE A 276 17.44 -18.45 23.94
CA PHE A 276 16.75 -18.28 25.21
C PHE A 276 15.92 -16.99 25.17
N GLY A 277 14.64 -17.14 24.83
CA GLY A 277 13.70 -16.03 24.66
C GLY A 277 12.77 -15.77 25.84
N TYR A 278 12.92 -16.54 26.93
CA TYR A 278 12.06 -16.46 28.11
C TYR A 278 12.86 -16.37 29.40
N LEU A 279 12.25 -15.74 30.40
CA LEU A 279 12.78 -15.60 31.76
C LEU A 279 11.74 -16.08 32.76
N VAL A 280 12.12 -16.97 33.66
CA VAL A 280 11.30 -17.40 34.78
C VAL A 280 11.58 -16.49 35.97
N VAL A 281 10.53 -15.93 36.55
CA VAL A 281 10.56 -15.00 37.70
C VAL A 281 9.57 -15.44 38.79
N GLY A 282 9.82 -15.13 40.06
CA GLY A 282 8.87 -15.35 41.16
C GLY A 282 9.18 -16.47 42.15
N ASP A 283 9.79 -17.57 41.69
CA ASP A 283 10.20 -18.69 42.56
C ASP A 283 11.73 -18.79 42.57
N GLY A 284 12.39 -18.00 43.44
CA GLY A 284 13.85 -17.98 43.58
C GLY A 284 14.57 -17.06 42.59
N PRO A 285 15.89 -17.27 42.35
CA PRO A 285 16.66 -16.42 41.45
C PRO A 285 16.10 -16.48 40.03
N PRO A 286 15.99 -15.36 39.31
CA PRO A 286 15.49 -15.34 37.93
C PRO A 286 16.29 -16.30 37.05
N ALA A 287 15.65 -17.00 36.11
CA ALA A 287 16.35 -17.98 35.26
C ALA A 287 15.94 -17.86 33.79
N ALA A 288 16.91 -17.79 32.88
CA ALA A 288 16.68 -17.76 31.44
C ALA A 288 16.37 -19.16 30.91
N THR A 289 15.48 -19.26 29.92
CA THR A 289 15.06 -20.54 29.32
C THR A 289 14.60 -20.35 27.87
N PRO A 290 14.75 -21.36 27.00
CA PRO A 290 14.12 -21.39 25.68
C PRO A 290 12.68 -21.90 25.75
N ASP A 291 12.25 -22.50 26.87
CA ASP A 291 10.93 -23.13 27.02
C ASP A 291 9.87 -22.08 27.40
N PRO A 292 8.82 -21.88 26.57
CA PRO A 292 7.72 -20.96 26.91
C PRO A 292 6.96 -21.36 28.18
N ALA A 293 6.96 -22.64 28.56
CA ALA A 293 6.36 -23.10 29.81
C ALA A 293 7.27 -22.90 31.03
N GLY A 294 8.56 -22.56 30.81
CA GLY A 294 9.55 -22.31 31.84
C GLY A 294 9.87 -23.52 32.72
N ARG A 295 9.77 -24.74 32.19
CA ARG A 295 9.98 -26.00 32.92
C ARG A 295 11.35 -26.62 32.67
N ALA A 296 11.95 -26.40 31.51
CA ALA A 296 13.21 -27.01 31.10
C ALA A 296 14.34 -26.01 30.85
N ALA A 297 15.58 -26.51 30.81
CA ALA A 297 16.79 -25.76 30.43
C ALA A 297 16.95 -24.41 31.17
N LEU A 298 16.66 -24.39 32.48
CA LEU A 298 16.75 -23.21 33.32
C LEU A 298 18.22 -22.84 33.56
N ARG A 299 18.60 -21.63 33.16
CA ARG A 299 19.91 -21.03 33.46
C ARG A 299 19.72 -19.89 34.45
N PRO A 300 20.04 -20.09 35.75
CA PRO A 300 19.84 -19.05 36.75
C PRO A 300 20.75 -17.86 36.47
N LEU A 301 20.19 -16.65 36.64
CA LEU A 301 20.94 -15.40 36.62
C LEU A 301 21.64 -15.26 37.99
N PRO A 302 22.89 -14.80 38.01
CA PRO A 302 23.65 -14.68 39.24
C PRO A 302 23.16 -13.52 40.10
N SER A 303 23.36 -13.61 41.41
CA SER A 303 23.06 -12.52 42.37
C SER A 303 24.01 -11.32 42.25
N SER A 304 25.11 -11.46 41.52
CA SER A 304 26.03 -10.36 41.19
C SER A 304 25.46 -9.37 40.18
N LEU A 305 24.39 -9.75 39.46
CA LEU A 305 23.74 -8.92 38.46
C LEU A 305 23.00 -7.75 39.12
N ARG A 306 23.45 -6.52 38.85
CA ARG A 306 22.86 -5.28 39.37
C ARG A 306 22.15 -4.50 38.27
N VAL A 307 20.93 -4.06 38.55
CA VAL A 307 20.19 -3.19 37.63
C VAL A 307 20.76 -1.77 37.70
N VAL A 308 21.11 -1.21 36.54
CA VAL A 308 21.61 0.17 36.39
C VAL A 308 20.47 1.11 35.99
N GLY A 309 19.57 0.66 35.13
CA GLY A 309 18.48 1.51 34.65
C GLY A 309 17.52 0.79 33.71
N VAL A 310 16.50 1.53 33.31
CA VAL A 310 15.52 1.07 32.31
C VAL A 310 15.49 2.10 31.19
N ARG A 311 15.52 1.62 29.95
CA ARG A 311 15.40 2.46 28.77
C ARG A 311 14.59 1.77 27.68
N SER A 312 14.23 2.54 26.66
CA SER A 312 13.65 1.98 25.44
C SER A 312 14.70 1.28 24.58
N LEU A 313 14.23 0.48 23.62
CA LEU A 313 15.07 -0.06 22.56
C LEU A 313 15.81 1.06 21.80
N ARG A 314 17.05 0.77 21.44
CA ARG A 314 17.97 1.60 20.66
C ARG A 314 18.43 0.84 19.42
N PRO A 315 18.89 1.55 18.36
CA PRO A 315 19.44 0.91 17.17
C PRO A 315 20.65 0.01 17.43
N ASP A 316 21.41 0.28 18.50
CA ASP A 316 22.60 -0.48 18.91
C ASP A 316 22.25 -1.76 19.72
N ASP A 317 20.96 -2.00 19.99
CA ASP A 317 20.50 -3.23 20.64
C ASP A 317 20.51 -4.43 19.66
N PRO A 318 20.47 -5.68 20.16
CA PRO A 318 20.52 -6.87 19.31
C PRO A 318 19.51 -6.86 18.16
N GLU A 319 19.96 -7.19 16.95
CA GLU A 319 19.20 -7.04 15.69
C GLU A 319 17.81 -7.71 15.69
N GLY A 320 17.63 -8.78 16.48
CA GLY A 320 16.36 -9.49 16.59
C GLY A 320 15.31 -8.80 17.48
N TRP A 321 15.71 -7.92 18.40
CA TRP A 321 14.81 -7.34 19.40
C TRP A 321 13.75 -6.39 18.83
N PRO A 322 14.07 -5.50 17.86
CA PRO A 322 13.05 -4.68 17.21
C PRO A 322 11.96 -5.50 16.52
N GLY A 323 12.29 -6.67 15.95
CA GLY A 323 11.29 -7.56 15.34
C GLY A 323 10.42 -8.29 16.37
N ILE A 324 11.03 -8.73 17.47
CA ILE A 324 10.38 -9.51 18.54
C ILE A 324 9.46 -8.63 19.38
N TYR A 325 9.96 -7.49 19.87
CA TYR A 325 9.25 -6.63 20.83
C TYR A 325 8.57 -5.43 20.18
N LYS A 326 8.88 -5.14 18.91
CA LYS A 326 8.28 -4.06 18.13
C LYS A 326 8.32 -2.73 18.89
N TYR A 327 7.19 -2.04 18.97
CA TYR A 327 7.04 -0.76 19.65
C TYR A 327 6.86 -0.88 21.17
N ASP A 328 6.77 -2.08 21.73
CA ASP A 328 6.58 -2.29 23.17
C ASP A 328 7.87 -2.78 23.85
N GLY A 329 9.01 -2.73 23.16
CA GLY A 329 10.28 -3.21 23.70
C GLY A 329 10.92 -2.28 24.72
N VAL A 330 11.25 -2.83 25.86
CA VAL A 330 11.97 -2.18 26.96
C VAL A 330 13.24 -2.96 27.23
N VAL A 331 14.32 -2.25 27.51
CA VAL A 331 15.62 -2.82 27.89
C VAL A 331 15.91 -2.45 29.33
N VAL A 332 16.07 -3.46 30.17
CA VAL A 332 16.61 -3.31 31.52
C VAL A 332 18.12 -3.43 31.41
N GLU A 333 18.83 -2.34 31.67
CA GLU A 333 20.28 -2.30 31.68
C GLU A 333 20.78 -2.82 33.01
N CYS A 334 21.60 -3.86 32.94
CA CYS A 334 22.21 -4.51 34.09
C CYS A 334 23.73 -4.51 33.95
N ARG A 335 24.43 -4.74 35.07
CA ARG A 335 25.87 -4.99 35.12
C ARG A 335 26.14 -6.22 35.97
N ASP A 336 27.01 -7.08 35.47
CA ASP A 336 27.57 -8.19 36.23
C ASP A 336 29.06 -7.88 36.44
N GLY A 337 29.39 -7.30 37.59
CA GLY A 337 30.67 -6.62 37.79
C GLY A 337 30.84 -5.46 36.80
N GLU A 338 31.88 -5.54 35.95
CA GLU A 338 32.17 -4.55 34.90
C GLU A 338 31.50 -4.88 33.55
N VAL A 339 30.92 -6.07 33.40
CA VAL A 339 30.35 -6.52 32.12
C VAL A 339 28.92 -5.99 31.97
N PRO A 340 28.61 -5.24 30.89
CA PRO A 340 27.25 -4.80 30.63
C PRO A 340 26.38 -5.97 30.17
N VAL A 341 25.20 -6.10 30.78
CA VAL A 341 24.20 -7.11 30.45
C VAL A 341 22.88 -6.42 30.15
N LEU A 342 22.30 -6.72 29.00
CA LEU A 342 21.02 -6.16 28.57
C LEU A 342 19.94 -7.23 28.68
N VAL A 343 18.83 -6.89 29.32
CA VAL A 343 17.63 -7.75 29.35
C VAL A 343 16.52 -7.08 28.56
N GLY A 344 16.26 -7.58 27.37
CA GLY A 344 15.19 -7.12 26.50
C GLY A 344 13.88 -7.81 26.85
N THR A 345 12.79 -7.05 27.01
CA THR A 345 11.45 -7.59 27.33
C THR A 345 10.34 -6.69 26.78
N SER A 346 9.09 -7.13 26.91
CA SER A 346 7.92 -6.31 26.60
C SER A 346 7.60 -5.36 27.76
N ARG A 347 7.06 -4.17 27.45
CA ARG A 347 6.65 -3.16 28.45
C ARG A 347 5.69 -3.72 29.49
N ARG A 348 4.79 -4.62 29.09
CA ARG A 348 3.81 -5.27 29.98
C ARG A 348 4.47 -6.12 31.06
N GLU A 349 5.61 -6.73 30.74
CA GLU A 349 6.34 -7.65 31.61
C GLU A 349 7.55 -7.00 32.28
N ALA A 350 7.98 -5.83 31.77
CA ALA A 350 9.14 -5.10 32.26
C ALA A 350 9.10 -4.83 33.78
N SER A 351 7.92 -4.51 34.33
CA SER A 351 7.76 -4.27 35.77
C SER A 351 8.05 -5.53 36.61
N LEU A 352 7.65 -6.71 36.12
CA LEU A 352 7.89 -8.00 36.78
C LEU A 352 9.35 -8.44 36.65
N VAL A 353 9.94 -8.25 35.46
CA VAL A 353 11.36 -8.53 35.22
C VAL A 353 12.23 -7.64 36.11
N LEU A 354 11.95 -6.33 36.12
CA LEU A 354 12.65 -5.36 36.96
C LEU A 354 12.52 -5.70 38.45
N GLY A 355 11.32 -6.05 38.91
CA GLY A 355 11.08 -6.47 40.29
C GLY A 355 11.81 -7.76 40.68
N ALA A 356 11.91 -8.72 39.77
CA ALA A 356 12.63 -9.97 40.00
C ALA A 356 14.15 -9.77 40.08
N LEU A 357 14.71 -8.93 39.21
CA LEU A 357 16.13 -8.61 39.17
C LEU A 357 16.58 -7.73 40.35
N THR A 358 15.71 -6.84 40.82
CA THR A 358 15.99 -5.98 42.00
C THR A 358 15.76 -6.68 43.33
N ALA A 359 14.92 -7.72 43.38
CA ALA A 359 14.65 -8.50 44.58
C ALA A 359 15.60 -9.68 44.78
N ALA A 360 16.44 -10.02 43.79
CA ALA A 360 17.48 -11.01 43.96
C ALA A 360 18.41 -10.57 45.11
N PRO A 361 18.55 -11.39 46.17
CA PRO A 361 19.30 -10.99 47.35
C PRO A 361 20.74 -10.67 46.96
N THR A 362 21.18 -9.46 47.31
CA THR A 362 22.58 -9.08 47.28
C THR A 362 23.29 -10.04 48.24
N ALA A 363 24.19 -10.87 47.73
CA ALA A 363 25.00 -11.73 48.59
C ALA A 363 25.76 -10.83 49.57
N ALA A 364 25.56 -11.07 50.88
CA ALA A 364 26.42 -10.55 51.94
C ALA A 364 27.72 -11.35 51.99
#